data_AF-A0A7X9EUL0-F1
#
_entry.id   AF-A0A7X9EUL0-F1
#
_cell.length_a   1.000
_cell.length_b   1.000
_cell.length_c   1.000
_cell.angle_alpha   90.00
_cell.angle_beta   90.00
_cell.angle_gamma   90.00
#
_symmetry.space_group_name_H-M   'P 1'
#
loop_
_entity.id
_entity.type
_entity.pdbx_description
1 polymer ?
#
loop_
_entity_poly.entity_id
_entity_poly.type
_entity_poly.pdbx_seq_one_letter_code
_entity_poly.pdbx_strand_id
1 'polypeptide(L)'
;PFFYRDLAALSHITTAQFGIALAMAVLNTLLAVLFFLKGLKRIGASRATLLSTAEPVFCLLMAYIVLGESLSLRQMTGSAMVLASMLLTVYARPASLEKI
;
A
#
# COMPACT_ATOMS: atom_id res chain seq x y z
N PRO A 1 11.34 -13.82 -24.68
CA PRO A 1 12.50 -12.99 -25.08
C PRO A 1 12.49 -11.53 -24.56
N PHE A 2 11.98 -11.28 -23.34
CA PHE A 2 11.89 -9.94 -22.72
C PHE A 2 13.15 -9.60 -21.88
N PHE A 3 13.74 -10.59 -21.23
CA PHE A 3 14.79 -10.45 -20.20
C PHE A 3 16.16 -9.93 -20.70
N TYR A 4 16.54 -10.23 -21.95
CA TYR A 4 17.86 -9.82 -22.49
C TYR A 4 17.96 -8.32 -22.78
N ARG A 5 16.82 -7.65 -23.03
CA ARG A 5 16.79 -6.20 -23.32
C ARG A 5 17.03 -5.36 -22.05
N ASP A 6 16.54 -5.84 -20.92
CA ASP A 6 16.73 -5.20 -19.61
C ASP A 6 18.16 -5.38 -19.08
N LEU A 7 18.82 -6.51 -19.35
CA LEU A 7 20.23 -6.72 -18.98
C LEU A 7 21.17 -5.73 -19.70
N ALA A 8 20.86 -5.36 -20.95
CA ALA A 8 21.55 -4.29 -21.66
C ALA A 8 21.18 -2.89 -21.14
N ALA A 9 20.00 -2.71 -20.54
CA ALA A 9 19.64 -1.46 -19.88
C ALA A 9 20.42 -1.26 -18.56
N LEU A 10 20.80 -2.35 -17.88
CA LEU A 10 21.65 -2.28 -16.67
C LEU A 10 23.02 -1.63 -16.95
N SER A 11 23.56 -1.79 -18.17
CA SER A 11 24.85 -1.17 -18.54
C SER A 11 24.74 0.34 -18.81
N HIS A 12 23.53 0.90 -18.91
CA HIS A 12 23.29 2.33 -19.14
C HIS A 12 22.73 3.05 -17.90
N ILE A 13 22.72 2.39 -16.73
CA ILE A 13 22.19 3.02 -15.51
C ILE A 13 23.09 4.17 -15.10
N THR A 14 22.50 5.38 -15.08
CA THR A 14 23.20 6.60 -14.65
C THR A 14 23.21 6.68 -13.12
N THR A 15 24.22 7.33 -12.52
CA THR A 15 24.33 7.52 -11.06
C THR A 15 23.07 8.15 -10.45
N ALA A 16 22.40 9.04 -11.19
CA ALA A 16 21.12 9.64 -10.79
C ALA A 16 19.98 8.61 -10.68
N GLN A 17 19.89 7.64 -11.61
CA GLN A 17 18.87 6.58 -11.58
C GLN A 17 19.10 5.64 -10.39
N PHE A 18 20.36 5.34 -10.08
CA PHE A 18 20.71 4.57 -8.89
C PHE A 18 20.28 5.31 -7.61
N GLY A 19 20.51 6.63 -7.54
CA GLY A 19 20.05 7.47 -6.43
C GLY A 19 18.53 7.45 -6.26
N ILE A 20 17.77 7.55 -7.34
CA ILE A 20 16.30 7.47 -7.31
C ILE A 20 15.83 6.09 -6.85
N ALA A 21 16.43 5.01 -7.37
CA ALA A 21 16.08 3.65 -6.96
C ALA A 21 16.35 3.42 -5.47
N LEU A 22 17.49 3.90 -4.96
CA LEU A 22 17.81 3.84 -3.54
C LEU A 22 16.81 4.66 -2.70
N ALA A 23 16.46 5.87 -3.15
CA ALA A 23 15.48 6.71 -2.48
C ALA A 23 14.10 6.03 -2.42
N MET A 24 13.66 5.39 -3.50
CA MET A 24 12.40 4.62 -3.53
C MET A 24 12.47 3.42 -2.57
N ALA A 25 13.57 2.66 -2.58
CA ALA A 25 13.73 1.51 -1.67
C ALA A 25 13.70 1.93 -0.20
N VAL A 26 14.34 3.04 0.15
CA VAL A 26 14.38 3.53 1.54
C VAL A 26 13.05 4.17 1.94
N LEU A 27 12.51 5.09 1.14
CA LEU A 27 11.32 5.86 1.50
C LEU A 27 10.04 5.03 1.38
N ASN A 28 9.85 4.32 0.26
CA ASN A 28 8.61 3.59 -0.01
C ASN A 28 8.55 2.25 0.73
N THR A 29 9.69 1.56 0.87
CA THR A 29 9.71 0.22 1.48
C THR A 29 10.18 0.27 2.93
N LEU A 30 11.42 0.70 3.16
CA LEU A 30 12.04 0.58 4.48
C LEU A 30 11.30 1.42 5.52
N LEU A 31 11.03 2.69 5.19
CA LEU A 31 10.37 3.62 6.10
C LEU A 31 8.91 3.25 6.33
N ALA A 32 8.19 2.83 5.29
CA ALA A 32 6.81 2.36 5.41
C ALA A 32 6.70 1.14 6.33
N VAL A 33 7.57 0.13 6.15
CA VAL A 33 7.59 -1.06 7.01
C VAL A 33 7.93 -0.69 8.45
N LEU A 34 8.91 0.19 8.69
CA LEU A 34 9.25 0.63 10.04
C LEU A 34 8.09 1.35 10.72
N PHE A 35 7.40 2.25 10.02
CA PHE A 35 6.21 2.92 10.55
C PHE A 35 5.05 1.95 10.77
N PHE A 36 4.84 1.00 9.88
CA PHE A 36 3.83 -0.05 10.04
C PHE A 36 4.13 -0.89 11.29
N LEU A 37 5.36 -1.39 11.46
CA LEU A 37 5.74 -2.19 12.63
C LEU A 37 5.66 -1.38 13.93
N LYS A 38 6.03 -0.09 13.91
CA LYS A 38 5.91 0.80 15.07
C LYS A 38 4.46 1.12 15.41
N GLY A 39 3.63 1.33 14.40
CA GLY A 39 2.18 1.52 14.53
C GLY A 39 1.51 0.26 15.08
N LEU A 40 1.86 -0.90 14.53
CA LEU A 40 1.42 -2.22 14.96
C LEU A 40 1.64 -2.45 16.45
N LYS A 41 2.83 -2.08 16.97
CA LYS A 41 3.13 -2.14 18.42
C LYS A 41 2.26 -1.21 19.26
N ARG A 42 1.74 -0.11 18.71
CA ARG A 42 0.91 0.87 19.43
C ARG A 42 -0.59 0.57 19.37
N ILE A 43 -1.10 0.14 18.22
CA ILE A 43 -2.55 -0.05 17.99
C ILE A 43 -2.99 -1.51 17.96
N GLY A 44 -2.05 -2.45 17.99
CA GLY A 44 -2.29 -3.89 17.94
C GLY A 44 -2.61 -4.42 16.54
N ALA A 45 -2.45 -5.73 16.36
CA ALA A 45 -2.61 -6.41 15.06
C ALA A 45 -3.96 -6.17 14.41
N SER A 46 -5.04 -6.22 15.19
CA SER A 46 -6.39 -5.99 14.67
C SER A 46 -6.55 -4.64 13.98
N ARG A 47 -6.13 -3.54 14.63
CA ARG A 47 -6.34 -2.19 14.08
C ARG A 47 -5.40 -1.92 12.93
N ALA A 48 -4.19 -2.48 12.98
CA ALA A 48 -3.23 -2.41 11.87
C ALA A 48 -3.76 -3.14 10.63
N THR A 49 -4.34 -4.33 10.76
CA THR A 49 -4.96 -5.05 9.62
C THR A 49 -6.10 -4.25 8.99
N LEU A 50 -6.93 -3.60 9.80
CA LEU A 50 -7.99 -2.71 9.30
C LEU A 50 -7.42 -1.50 8.55
N LEU A 51 -6.32 -0.93 9.02
CA LEU A 51 -5.65 0.16 8.31
C LEU A 51 -5.07 -0.30 6.97
N SER A 52 -4.49 -1.50 6.92
CA SER A 52 -3.98 -2.11 5.68
C SER A 52 -5.10 -2.42 4.69
N THR A 53 -6.31 -2.79 5.13
CA THR A 53 -7.43 -2.97 4.20
C THR A 53 -7.97 -1.64 3.66
N ALA A 54 -7.72 -0.51 4.33
CA ALA A 54 -8.01 0.82 3.80
C ALA A 54 -6.94 1.35 2.83
N GLU A 55 -5.74 0.76 2.79
CA GLU A 55 -4.63 1.16 1.91
C GLU A 55 -5.03 1.38 0.44
N PRO A 56 -5.77 0.49 -0.24
CA PRO A 56 -6.15 0.69 -1.64
C PRO A 56 -7.00 1.96 -1.88
N VAL A 57 -7.71 2.43 -0.86
CA VAL A 57 -8.51 3.67 -0.94
C VAL A 57 -7.59 4.89 -0.89
N PHE A 58 -6.60 4.89 0.00
CA PHE A 58 -5.58 5.93 0.05
C PHE A 58 -4.71 5.93 -1.21
N CYS A 59 -4.38 4.75 -1.75
CA CYS A 59 -3.69 4.61 -3.02
C CYS A 59 -4.49 5.26 -4.15
N LEU A 60 -5.80 4.97 -4.24
CA LEU A 60 -6.69 5.57 -5.24
C LEU A 60 -6.76 7.10 -5.12
N LEU A 61 -6.86 7.59 -3.88
CA LEU A 61 -6.89 9.03 -3.60
C LEU A 61 -5.58 9.71 -4.00
N MET A 62 -4.43 9.10 -3.69
CA MET A 62 -3.12 9.63 -4.09
C MET A 62 -2.91 9.54 -5.61
N ALA A 63 -3.40 8.51 -6.28
CA ALA A 63 -3.35 8.43 -7.75
C ALA A 63 -4.11 9.60 -8.40
N TYR A 64 -5.28 9.96 -7.86
CA TYR A 64 -6.04 11.11 -8.33
C TYR A 64 -5.35 12.45 -8.01
N ILE A 65 -4.89 12.65 -6.77
CA ILE A 65 -4.34 13.95 -6.31
C ILE A 65 -2.91 14.19 -6.80
N VAL A 66 -2.04 13.18 -6.65
CA VAL A 66 -0.58 13.30 -6.89
C VAL A 66 -0.23 12.99 -8.33
N LEU A 67 -0.80 11.92 -8.89
CA LEU A 67 -0.55 11.52 -10.28
C LEU A 67 -1.47 12.23 -11.29
N GLY A 68 -2.60 12.79 -10.84
CA GLY A 68 -3.57 13.43 -11.72
C GLY A 68 -4.35 12.45 -12.59
N GLU A 69 -4.38 11.17 -12.23
CA GLU A 69 -5.08 10.15 -13.01
C GLU A 69 -6.60 10.28 -12.88
N SER A 70 -7.31 10.19 -14.00
CA SER A 70 -8.78 10.17 -14.00
C SER A 70 -9.29 8.81 -13.54
N LEU A 71 -10.01 8.78 -12.42
CA LEU A 71 -10.55 7.56 -11.85
C LEU A 71 -11.71 7.03 -12.69
N SER A 72 -11.57 5.82 -13.22
CA SER A 72 -12.65 5.14 -13.94
C SER A 72 -13.74 4.62 -13.00
N LEU A 73 -14.97 4.47 -13.50
CA LEU A 73 -16.06 3.88 -12.71
C LEU A 73 -15.71 2.51 -12.12
N ARG A 74 -14.93 1.69 -12.85
CA ARG A 74 -14.53 0.35 -12.38
C ARG A 74 -13.61 0.41 -11.16
N GLN A 75 -12.67 1.35 -11.16
CA GLN A 75 -11.78 1.59 -10.01
C GLN A 75 -12.58 2.06 -8.81
N MET A 76 -13.52 2.99 -9.01
CA MET A 76 -14.40 3.47 -7.94
C MET A 76 -15.24 2.35 -7.32
N THR A 77 -15.85 1.48 -8.15
CA THR A 77 -16.63 0.34 -7.65
C THR A 77 -15.76 -0.66 -6.89
N GLY A 78 -14.54 -0.92 -7.35
CA GLY A 78 -13.59 -1.78 -6.66
C GLY A 78 -13.19 -1.24 -5.28
N SER A 79 -12.84 0.06 -5.20
CA SER A 79 -12.52 0.71 -3.93
C SER A 79 -13.71 0.73 -2.96
N ALA A 80 -14.93 0.94 -3.47
CA ALA A 80 -16.14 0.88 -2.66
C ALA A 80 -16.38 -0.52 -2.08
N MET A 81 -16.13 -1.58 -2.85
CA MET A 81 -16.22 -2.97 -2.34
C MET A 81 -15.20 -3.25 -1.24
N VAL A 82 -13.96 -2.77 -1.38
CA VAL A 82 -12.94 -2.93 -0.34
C VAL A 82 -13.32 -2.20 0.94
N LEU A 83 -13.82 -0.97 0.83
CA LEU A 83 -14.36 -0.21 1.97
C LEU A 83 -15.51 -0.94 2.65
N ALA A 84 -16.45 -1.50 1.88
CA ALA A 84 -17.56 -2.27 2.42
C ALA A 84 -17.07 -3.52 3.17
N SER A 85 -16.10 -4.26 2.61
CA SER A 85 -15.47 -5.40 3.27
C SER A 85 -14.78 -5.02 4.58
N MET A 86 -14.04 -3.91 4.58
CA MET A 86 -13.41 -3.37 5.78
C MET A 86 -14.47 -3.05 6.85
N LEU A 87 -15.50 -2.28 6.52
CA LEU A 87 -16.56 -1.90 7.46
C LEU A 87 -17.25 -3.13 8.03
N LEU A 88 -17.64 -4.09 7.17
CA LEU A 88 -18.19 -5.37 7.60
C LEU A 88 -17.26 -6.08 8.58
N THR A 89 -15.95 -6.15 8.31
CA THR A 89 -14.98 -6.79 9.20
C THR A 89 -14.83 -6.07 10.55
N VAL A 90 -14.97 -4.74 10.57
CA VAL A 90 -14.95 -3.95 11.82
C VAL A 90 -16.18 -4.25 12.66
N TYR A 91 -17.37 -4.23 12.05
CA TYR A 91 -18.65 -4.39 12.76
C TYR A 91 -19.00 -5.83 13.07
N ALA A 92 -18.55 -6.79 12.24
CA ALA A 92 -18.81 -8.21 12.40
C ALA A 92 -17.92 -8.86 13.45
N ARG A 93 -17.02 -8.13 14.14
CA ARG A 93 -16.38 -8.65 15.35
C ARG A 93 -17.42 -8.73 16.47
N PRO A 94 -17.92 -9.91 16.83
CA PRO A 94 -18.61 -10.05 18.10
C PRO A 94 -17.55 -9.86 19.19
N ALA A 95 -17.91 -9.26 20.31
CA ALA A 95 -17.07 -9.10 21.50
C ALA A 95 -16.73 -10.45 22.19
N SER A 96 -16.41 -11.52 21.44
CA SER A 96 -16.42 -12.91 21.92
C SER A 96 -15.05 -13.51 22.24
N LEU A 97 -13.95 -12.76 22.22
CA LEU A 97 -12.63 -13.28 22.62
C LEU A 97 -11.94 -12.38 23.67
N GLU A 98 -12.67 -12.00 24.72
CA GLU A 98 -12.10 -11.53 26.00
C GLU A 98 -11.97 -12.69 27.03
N LYS A 99 -11.96 -13.94 26.55
CA LYS A 99 -11.67 -15.11 27.40
C LYS A 99 -10.95 -16.19 26.59
N ILE A 100 -9.63 -16.07 26.47
CA ILE A 100 -8.66 -17.16 26.66
C ILE A 100 -7.40 -16.53 27.25
#